data_AF-A0A6B0WDF9-F1
#
_entry.id   AF-A0A6B0WDF9-F1
#
_cell.length_a   1.000
_cell.length_b   1.000
_cell.length_c   1.000
_cell.angle_alpha   90.00
_cell.angle_beta   90.00
_cell.angle_gamma   90.00
#
_symmetry.space_group_name_H-M   'P 1'
#
loop_
_entity.id
_entity.type
_entity.pdbx_description
1 polymer ?
#
loop_
_entity_poly.entity_id
_entity_poly.type
_entity_poly.pdbx_seq_one_letter_code
_entity_poly.pdbx_strand_id
1 'polypeptide(L)'
;MRSFVELEGGGPDAFAGLLADGPFQPYQWVVRHFRGGEVREAEVRFRPDGTPYGFRERLSEDEPGPALDPDAARAIAEDGIGVPWNVTLDLYAPVEASQEEHPGGRVDHTFVYERTDVQAGEGRFRLRLVVSGDRLSELTHLLQVPEAFDRRFERMRSANEGITIAGSFAMLL
;
A
#
# COMPACT_ATOMS: atom_id res chain seq x y z
N MET A 1 -19.85 -1.17 -10.72
CA MET A 1 -18.87 -2.21 -10.33
C MET A 1 -18.87 -2.23 -8.80
N ARG A 2 -19.16 -3.38 -8.16
CA ARG A 2 -19.25 -3.46 -6.69
C ARG A 2 -17.90 -3.89 -6.08
N SER A 3 -17.48 -3.25 -4.98
CA SER A 3 -16.22 -3.55 -4.28
C SER A 3 -16.35 -4.77 -3.35
N PHE A 4 -15.22 -5.35 -2.91
CA PHE A 4 -15.22 -6.44 -1.92
C PHE A 4 -16.00 -6.07 -0.66
N VAL A 5 -15.83 -4.84 -0.18
CA VAL A 5 -16.52 -4.36 1.03
C VAL A 5 -18.04 -4.33 0.83
N GLU A 6 -18.50 -3.92 -0.36
CA GLU A 6 -19.93 -3.91 -0.70
C GLU A 6 -20.54 -5.31 -0.86
N LEU A 7 -19.73 -6.31 -1.22
CA LEU A 7 -20.20 -7.67 -1.50
C LEU A 7 -20.11 -8.58 -0.29
N GLU A 8 -19.01 -8.49 0.47
CA GLU A 8 -18.67 -9.44 1.54
C GLU A 8 -18.11 -8.77 2.81
N GLY A 9 -17.73 -7.49 2.76
CA GLY A 9 -17.16 -6.75 3.89
C GLY A 9 -18.14 -5.91 4.70
N GLY A 10 -19.45 -6.17 4.61
CA GLY A 10 -20.50 -5.48 5.39
C GLY A 10 -21.51 -4.69 4.56
N GLY A 11 -21.40 -4.69 3.23
CA GLY A 11 -22.41 -4.09 2.34
C GLY A 11 -22.16 -2.60 2.03
N PRO A 12 -23.09 -1.94 1.32
CA PRO A 12 -22.95 -0.56 0.87
C PRO A 12 -22.81 0.44 2.02
N ASP A 13 -23.40 0.17 3.19
CA ASP A 13 -23.28 1.02 4.38
C ASP A 13 -21.88 0.94 5.00
N ALA A 14 -21.28 -0.26 5.06
CA ALA A 14 -19.89 -0.44 5.49
C ALA A 14 -18.92 0.25 4.52
N PHE A 15 -19.20 0.16 3.21
CA PHE A 15 -18.42 0.86 2.20
C PHE A 15 -18.56 2.39 2.30
N ALA A 16 -19.78 2.90 2.52
CA ALA A 16 -20.00 4.33 2.75
C ALA A 16 -19.30 4.82 4.03
N GLY A 17 -19.27 4.00 5.08
CA GLY A 17 -18.48 4.27 6.30
C GLY A 17 -16.98 4.37 6.02
N LEU A 18 -16.44 3.57 5.09
CA LEU A 18 -15.05 3.69 4.67
C LEU A 18 -14.76 5.02 3.96
N LEU A 19 -15.71 5.50 3.15
CA LEU A 19 -15.58 6.73 2.37
C LEU A 19 -15.62 8.01 3.22
N ALA A 20 -16.33 7.99 4.35
CA ALA A 20 -16.49 9.16 5.20
C ALA A 20 -15.26 9.41 6.10
N ASP A 21 -14.86 8.41 6.89
CA ASP A 21 -13.76 8.51 7.87
C ASP A 21 -13.07 7.15 8.10
N GLY A 22 -13.07 6.30 7.07
CA GLY A 22 -12.65 4.92 7.19
C GLY A 22 -11.17 4.70 7.50
N PRO A 23 -10.83 3.55 8.11
CA PRO A 23 -9.44 3.08 8.24
C PRO A 23 -8.72 2.87 6.90
N PHE A 24 -9.45 2.95 5.78
CA PHE A 24 -8.96 2.76 4.43
C PHE A 24 -9.77 3.62 3.47
N GLN A 25 -9.07 4.21 2.50
CA GLN A 25 -9.62 5.14 1.52
C GLN A 25 -9.58 4.50 0.14
N PRO A 26 -10.72 3.97 -0.35
CA PRO A 26 -10.77 3.26 -1.64
C PRO A 26 -10.70 4.20 -2.85
N TYR A 27 -10.97 5.50 -2.67
CA TYR A 27 -10.76 6.52 -3.68
C TYR A 27 -9.69 7.49 -3.22
N GLN A 28 -8.79 7.84 -4.13
CA GLN A 28 -7.66 8.70 -3.86
C GLN A 28 -7.30 9.56 -5.06
N TRP A 29 -6.73 10.73 -4.80
CA TRP A 29 -6.00 11.49 -5.79
C TRP A 29 -4.55 11.05 -5.80
N VAL A 30 -3.98 10.85 -6.98
CA VAL A 30 -2.56 10.50 -7.14
C VAL A 30 -1.87 11.61 -7.91
N VAL A 31 -0.82 12.17 -7.31
CA VAL A 31 0.05 13.15 -7.95
C VAL A 31 1.38 12.48 -8.22
N ARG A 32 1.70 12.32 -9.51
CA ARG A 32 2.97 11.77 -9.96
C ARG A 32 3.93 12.88 -10.38
N HIS A 33 5.13 12.87 -9.81
CA HIS A 33 6.24 13.72 -10.17
C HIS A 33 7.34 12.87 -10.80
N PHE A 34 7.71 13.20 -12.04
CA PHE A 34 8.71 12.46 -12.79
C PHE A 34 9.49 13.40 -13.72
N ARG A 35 10.68 12.97 -14.12
CA ARG A 35 11.43 13.58 -15.21
C ARG A 35 11.69 12.52 -16.28
N GLY A 36 11.41 12.86 -17.54
CA GLY A 36 11.62 11.93 -18.65
C GLY A 36 13.08 11.47 -18.72
N GLY A 37 13.30 10.16 -18.80
CA GLY A 37 14.62 9.53 -18.86
C GLY A 37 15.25 9.22 -17.50
N GLU A 38 14.65 9.64 -16.38
CA GLU A 38 15.08 9.25 -15.04
C GLU A 38 14.21 8.11 -14.51
N VAL A 39 14.83 7.11 -13.87
CA VAL A 39 14.09 6.02 -13.18
C VAL A 39 13.38 6.55 -11.93
N ARG A 40 13.92 7.63 -11.34
CA ARG A 40 13.37 8.22 -10.14
C ARG A 40 12.03 8.88 -10.42
N GLU A 41 11.01 8.39 -9.74
CA GLU A 41 9.66 8.94 -9.79
C GLU A 41 9.06 8.93 -8.40
N ALA A 42 8.25 9.94 -8.08
CA ALA A 42 7.51 10.01 -6.83
C ALA A 42 6.01 10.07 -7.12
N GLU A 43 5.25 9.28 -6.38
CA GLU A 43 3.80 9.31 -6.34
C GLU A 43 3.35 9.66 -4.94
N VAL A 44 2.50 10.68 -4.81
CA VAL A 44 1.85 11.03 -3.55
C VAL A 44 0.36 10.81 -3.70
N ARG A 45 -0.19 10.04 -2.75
CA ARG A 45 -1.61 9.71 -2.65
C ARG A 45 -2.26 10.61 -1.61
N PHE A 46 -3.42 11.15 -1.97
CA PHE A 46 -4.24 11.99 -1.10
C PHE A 46 -5.64 11.40 -0.98
N ARG A 47 -6.25 11.58 0.19
CA ARG A 47 -7.67 11.36 0.41
C ARG A 47 -8.51 12.31 -0.47
N PRO A 48 -9.80 12.03 -0.71
CA PRO A 48 -10.67 12.90 -1.51
C PRO A 48 -10.72 14.36 -1.02
N ASP A 49 -10.53 14.59 0.28
CA ASP A 49 -10.48 15.90 0.93
C ASP A 49 -9.13 16.64 0.77
N GLY A 50 -8.13 16.00 0.16
CA GLY A 50 -6.79 16.54 -0.03
C GLY A 50 -5.79 16.21 1.09
N THR A 51 -6.19 15.46 2.12
CA THR A 51 -5.28 15.06 3.20
C THR A 51 -4.26 14.02 2.69
N PRO A 52 -2.95 14.16 2.99
CA PRO A 52 -1.94 13.16 2.63
C PRO A 52 -2.30 11.76 3.15
N TYR A 53 -2.18 10.76 2.28
CA TYR A 53 -2.60 9.38 2.56
C TYR A 53 -1.49 8.35 2.38
N GLY A 54 -0.47 8.67 1.59
CA GLY A 54 0.70 7.83 1.42
C GLY A 54 1.54 8.29 0.25
N PHE A 55 2.67 7.63 0.04
CA PHE A 55 3.55 7.95 -1.07
C PHE A 55 4.39 6.75 -1.47
N ARG A 56 4.99 6.84 -2.66
CA ARG A 56 6.02 5.94 -3.15
C ARG A 56 7.05 6.76 -3.89
N GLU A 57 8.32 6.62 -3.54
CA GLU A 57 9.46 7.04 -4.33
C GLU A 57 10.10 5.80 -4.92
N ARG A 58 10.13 5.72 -6.25
CA ARG A 58 10.87 4.70 -6.98
C ARG A 58 12.32 5.16 -7.11
N LEU A 59 13.27 4.32 -6.72
CA LEU A 59 14.70 4.54 -6.91
C LEU A 59 15.24 3.57 -7.96
N SER A 60 16.40 3.92 -8.54
CA SER A 60 17.13 2.97 -9.39
C SER A 60 17.77 1.89 -8.52
N GLU A 61 17.80 0.65 -9.00
CA GLU A 61 18.50 -0.46 -8.35
C GLU A 61 20.03 -0.23 -8.32
N ASP A 62 20.56 0.54 -9.27
CA ASP A 62 21.98 0.91 -9.32
C ASP A 62 22.32 2.12 -8.44
N GLU A 63 21.32 2.80 -7.88
CA GLU A 63 21.56 3.95 -7.01
C GLU A 63 22.26 3.48 -5.71
N PRO A 64 23.45 4.02 -5.37
CA PRO A 64 24.15 3.59 -4.17
C PRO A 64 23.39 4.01 -2.92
N GLY A 65 23.53 3.22 -1.86
CA GLY A 65 22.94 3.52 -0.56
C GLY A 65 23.46 2.55 0.49
N PRO A 66 23.21 2.83 1.78
CA PRO A 66 23.64 1.95 2.85
C PRO A 66 22.88 0.62 2.82
N ALA A 67 23.54 -0.42 3.31
CA ALA A 67 22.94 -1.71 3.62
C ALA A 67 22.70 -1.78 5.13
N LEU A 68 21.62 -1.14 5.61
CA LEU A 68 21.28 -1.14 7.04
C LEU A 68 20.78 -2.51 7.49
N ASP A 69 20.95 -2.82 8.79
CA ASP A 69 20.27 -3.96 9.40
C ASP A 69 18.76 -3.68 9.57
N PRO A 70 17.93 -4.74 9.73
CA PRO A 70 16.49 -4.58 9.83
C PRO A 70 15.99 -3.70 10.98
N ASP A 71 16.69 -3.65 12.11
CA ASP A 71 16.24 -2.87 13.28
C ASP A 71 16.47 -1.37 13.05
N ALA A 72 17.63 -1.01 12.49
CA ALA A 72 17.92 0.36 12.08
C ALA A 72 16.95 0.85 10.99
N ALA A 73 16.68 0.01 9.98
CA ALA A 73 15.71 0.35 8.93
C ALA A 73 14.29 0.49 9.49
N ARG A 74 13.89 -0.35 10.46
CA ARG A 74 12.58 -0.25 11.09
C ARG A 74 12.40 1.05 11.87
N ALA A 75 13.41 1.49 12.61
CA ALA A 75 13.37 2.78 13.29
C ALA A 75 13.11 3.94 12.31
N ILE A 76 13.79 3.95 11.16
CA ILE A 76 13.55 4.94 10.09
C ILE A 76 12.11 4.87 9.58
N ALA A 77 11.58 3.66 9.39
CA ALA A 77 10.22 3.47 8.92
C ALA A 77 9.21 4.04 9.91
N GLU A 78 9.31 3.66 11.19
CA GLU A 78 8.37 4.03 12.25
C GLU A 78 8.46 5.51 12.64
N ASP A 79 9.64 6.13 12.55
CA ASP A 79 9.78 7.58 12.73
C ASP A 79 9.14 8.38 11.59
N GLY A 80 9.10 7.80 10.38
CA GLY A 80 8.65 8.47 9.16
C GLY A 80 7.14 8.52 8.93
N ILE A 81 6.33 7.86 9.77
CA ILE A 81 4.86 7.75 9.56
C ILE A 81 4.02 8.82 10.27
N GLY A 82 4.66 9.70 11.04
CA GLY A 82 4.02 10.81 11.75
C GLY A 82 3.48 11.89 10.82
N VAL A 83 3.64 13.17 11.17
CA VAL A 83 3.25 14.27 10.27
C VAL A 83 4.14 14.24 9.01
N PRO A 84 3.59 14.30 7.78
CA PRO A 84 2.21 14.65 7.42
C PRO A 84 1.24 13.47 7.21
N TRP A 85 1.69 12.23 7.37
CA TRP A 85 0.90 11.02 7.05
C TRP A 85 -0.13 10.64 8.12
N ASN A 86 0.05 11.12 9.35
CA ASN A 86 -0.88 10.98 10.47
C ASN A 86 -1.25 9.52 10.77
N VAL A 87 -0.27 8.62 10.77
CA VAL A 87 -0.46 7.21 11.13
C VAL A 87 -0.10 7.01 12.60
N THR A 88 -0.99 6.36 13.35
CA THR A 88 -0.73 5.91 14.73
C THR A 88 -0.44 4.42 14.73
N LEU A 89 0.82 4.04 14.97
CA LEU A 89 1.28 2.65 14.82
C LEU A 89 0.76 1.70 15.90
N ASP A 90 0.33 2.22 17.04
CA ASP A 90 -0.27 1.47 18.16
C ASP A 90 -1.55 0.72 17.80
N LEU A 91 -2.23 1.14 16.72
CA LEU A 91 -3.38 0.44 16.15
C LEU A 91 -2.99 -0.78 15.29
N TYR A 92 -1.69 -0.98 15.06
CA TYR A 92 -1.17 -2.00 14.15
C TYR A 92 -0.26 -3.02 14.86
N ALA A 93 -0.24 -4.24 14.34
CA ALA A 93 0.71 -5.28 14.72
C ALA A 93 1.60 -5.65 13.52
N PRO A 94 2.92 -5.89 13.71
CA PRO A 94 3.79 -6.32 12.62
C PRO A 94 3.40 -7.72 12.14
N VAL A 95 3.35 -7.92 10.82
CA VAL A 95 2.98 -9.21 10.20
C VAL A 95 4.00 -9.71 9.18
N GLU A 96 4.80 -8.82 8.59
CA GLU A 96 5.83 -9.19 7.63
C GLU A 96 7.03 -8.26 7.73
N ALA A 97 8.22 -8.83 7.54
CA ALA A 97 9.45 -8.09 7.34
C ALA A 97 10.30 -8.83 6.30
N SER A 98 10.80 -8.11 5.31
CA SER A 98 11.65 -8.64 4.25
C SER A 98 12.66 -7.59 3.80
N GLN A 99 13.69 -8.02 3.08
CA GLN A 99 14.72 -7.15 2.55
C GLN A 99 15.18 -7.62 1.18
N GLU A 100 15.68 -6.67 0.38
CA GLU A 100 16.26 -6.92 -0.95
C GLU A 100 17.57 -6.13 -1.07
N GLU A 101 18.64 -6.81 -1.50
CA GLU A 101 19.91 -6.16 -1.84
C GLU A 101 19.94 -5.87 -3.34
N HIS A 102 20.21 -4.62 -3.69
CA HIS A 102 20.29 -4.17 -5.07
C HIS A 102 21.75 -4.11 -5.58
N PRO A 103 21.98 -4.14 -6.90
CA PRO A 103 23.32 -4.09 -7.49
C PRO A 103 24.19 -2.92 -7.04
N GLY A 104 23.58 -1.78 -6.68
CA GLY A 104 24.27 -0.62 -6.11
C GLY A 104 24.81 -0.81 -4.67
N GLY A 105 24.60 -1.97 -4.05
CA GLY A 105 24.99 -2.29 -2.67
C GLY A 105 24.04 -1.74 -1.61
N ARG A 106 22.93 -1.12 -2.03
CA ARG A 106 21.85 -0.65 -1.16
C ARG A 106 20.95 -1.83 -0.77
N VAL A 107 20.50 -1.85 0.48
CA VAL A 107 19.45 -2.77 0.93
C VAL A 107 18.16 -2.01 1.16
N ASP A 108 17.08 -2.48 0.55
CA ASP A 108 15.74 -1.98 0.74
C ASP A 108 14.97 -2.92 1.67
N HIS A 109 14.38 -2.40 2.74
CA HIS A 109 13.60 -3.14 3.72
C HIS A 109 12.11 -2.87 3.55
N THR A 110 11.31 -3.92 3.57
CA THR A 110 9.85 -3.84 3.56
C THR A 110 9.30 -4.32 4.89
N PHE A 111 8.46 -3.50 5.52
CA PHE A 111 7.72 -3.84 6.73
C PHE A 111 6.23 -3.74 6.47
N VAL A 112 5.48 -4.76 6.88
CA VAL A 112 4.02 -4.76 6.79
C VAL A 112 3.44 -4.92 8.17
N TYR A 113 2.50 -4.03 8.49
CA TYR A 113 1.74 -4.03 9.72
C TYR A 113 0.26 -4.19 9.41
N GLU A 114 -0.49 -4.88 10.26
CA GLU A 114 -1.92 -5.13 10.12
C GLU A 114 -2.69 -4.41 11.22
N ARG A 115 -3.78 -3.72 10.87
CA ARG A 115 -4.66 -3.10 11.87
C ARG A 115 -5.30 -4.16 12.74
N THR A 116 -5.32 -3.89 14.04
CA THR A 116 -5.83 -4.82 15.06
C THR A 116 -7.24 -4.46 15.54
N ASP A 117 -7.67 -3.23 15.33
CA ASP A 117 -8.91 -2.68 15.88
C ASP A 117 -10.10 -2.77 14.91
N VAL A 118 -9.84 -2.96 13.62
CA VAL A 118 -10.87 -2.98 12.57
C VAL A 118 -10.52 -3.87 11.39
N GLN A 119 -11.54 -4.49 10.81
CA GLN A 119 -11.47 -5.34 9.62
C GLN A 119 -12.75 -5.17 8.77
N ALA A 120 -12.69 -5.52 7.49
CA ALA A 120 -13.85 -5.53 6.60
C ALA A 120 -14.23 -6.97 6.24
N GLY A 121 -15.13 -7.58 7.01
CA GLY A 121 -15.39 -9.02 6.90
C GLY A 121 -14.11 -9.84 7.14
N GLU A 122 -13.71 -10.67 6.17
CA GLU A 122 -12.43 -11.39 6.19
C GLU A 122 -11.25 -10.56 5.65
N GLY A 123 -11.51 -9.35 5.14
CA GLY A 123 -10.46 -8.44 4.67
C GLY A 123 -9.68 -7.80 5.82
N ARG A 124 -8.37 -7.68 5.67
CA ARG A 124 -7.46 -7.08 6.66
C ARG A 124 -6.86 -5.79 6.14
N PHE A 125 -6.93 -4.72 6.92
CA PHE A 125 -6.27 -3.46 6.59
C PHE A 125 -4.80 -3.54 6.99
N ARG A 126 -3.91 -3.22 6.06
CA ARG A 126 -2.47 -3.26 6.27
C ARG A 126 -1.81 -1.93 5.91
N LEU A 127 -0.67 -1.67 6.54
CA LEU A 127 0.24 -0.60 6.24
C LEU A 127 1.55 -1.21 5.78
N ARG A 128 1.99 -0.89 4.57
CA ARG A 128 3.32 -1.23 4.07
C ARG A 128 4.22 0.00 4.15
N LEU A 129 5.38 -0.17 4.76
CA LEU A 129 6.47 0.79 4.80
C LEU A 129 7.66 0.20 4.08
N VAL A 130 8.31 0.98 3.21
CA VAL A 130 9.55 0.58 2.54
C VAL A 130 10.64 1.59 2.85
N VAL A 131 11.79 1.11 3.32
CA VAL A 131 12.98 1.92 3.56
C VAL A 131 14.02 1.53 2.53
N SER A 132 14.39 2.46 1.65
CA SER A 132 15.42 2.23 0.64
C SER A 132 16.75 2.79 1.13
N GLY A 133 17.67 1.91 1.54
CA GLY A 133 18.88 2.31 2.24
C GLY A 133 18.57 2.94 3.60
N ASP A 134 18.64 4.28 3.67
CA ASP A 134 18.46 5.07 4.88
C ASP A 134 17.25 6.03 4.83
N ARG A 135 16.35 5.87 3.85
CA ARG A 135 15.17 6.74 3.70
C ARG A 135 13.89 5.94 3.61
N LEU A 136 12.83 6.40 4.28
CA LEU A 136 11.46 5.92 4.02
C LEU A 136 11.08 6.33 2.59
N SER A 137 10.95 5.34 1.71
CA SER A 137 10.62 5.52 0.30
C SER A 137 9.17 5.12 -0.01
N GLU A 138 8.48 4.43 0.88
CA GLU A 138 7.07 4.11 0.68
C GLU A 138 6.25 4.10 1.97
N LEU A 139 5.04 4.67 1.88
CA LEU A 139 3.95 4.46 2.83
C LEU A 139 2.68 4.15 2.02
N THR A 140 2.16 2.94 2.18
CA THR A 140 0.97 2.49 1.45
C THR A 140 -0.01 1.75 2.34
N HIS A 141 -1.27 2.19 2.33
CA HIS A 141 -2.38 1.48 2.93
C HIS A 141 -2.92 0.42 1.96
N LEU A 142 -3.20 -0.77 2.47
CA LEU A 142 -3.62 -1.94 1.70
C LEU A 142 -4.87 -2.56 2.33
N LEU A 143 -5.70 -3.18 1.50
CA LEU A 143 -6.73 -4.10 1.94
C LEU A 143 -6.36 -5.50 1.42
N GLN A 144 -5.86 -6.35 2.32
CA GLN A 144 -5.65 -7.76 2.02
C GLN A 144 -7.01 -8.46 2.03
N VAL A 145 -7.46 -8.92 0.86
CA VAL A 145 -8.66 -9.74 0.73
C VAL A 145 -8.29 -11.23 0.73
N PRO A 146 -9.19 -12.13 1.14
CA PRO A 146 -8.95 -13.57 1.04
C PRO A 146 -8.86 -14.01 -0.41
N GLU A 147 -7.87 -14.84 -0.72
CA GLU A 147 -7.64 -15.41 -2.06
C GLU A 147 -8.88 -16.16 -2.62
N ALA A 148 -9.70 -16.71 -1.73
CA ALA A 148 -10.95 -17.38 -2.12
C ALA A 148 -11.97 -16.41 -2.75
N PHE A 149 -11.97 -15.13 -2.35
CA PHE A 149 -12.76 -14.08 -2.97
C PHE A 149 -12.22 -13.73 -4.35
N ASP A 150 -10.90 -13.53 -4.48
CA ASP A 150 -10.25 -13.22 -5.76
C ASP A 150 -10.61 -14.28 -6.81
N ARG A 151 -10.48 -15.57 -6.47
CA ARG A 151 -10.86 -16.69 -7.36
C ARG A 151 -12.34 -16.72 -7.74
N ARG A 152 -13.26 -16.22 -6.91
CA ARG A 152 -14.71 -16.13 -7.25
C ARG A 152 -14.96 -14.94 -8.16
N PHE A 153 -14.33 -13.81 -7.86
CA PHE A 153 -14.50 -12.58 -8.61
C PHE A 153 -13.89 -12.68 -10.03
N GLU A 154 -12.74 -13.35 -10.18
CA GLU A 154 -12.16 -13.71 -11.48
C GLU A 154 -13.13 -14.52 -12.35
N ARG A 155 -13.85 -15.50 -11.76
CA ARG A 155 -14.85 -16.30 -12.47
C ARG A 155 -16.06 -15.48 -12.92
N MET A 156 -16.49 -14.51 -12.11
CA MET A 156 -17.56 -13.58 -12.49
C MET A 156 -17.17 -12.63 -13.63
N ARG A 157 -15.89 -12.21 -13.72
CA ARG A 157 -15.38 -11.44 -14.86
C ARG A 157 -15.13 -12.30 -16.10
N SER A 158 -14.62 -13.52 -15.94
CA SER A 158 -14.34 -14.44 -17.05
C SER A 158 -15.60 -14.82 -17.83
N ALA A 159 -16.77 -14.87 -17.18
CA ALA A 159 -18.05 -15.03 -17.86
C ALA A 159 -18.47 -13.81 -18.71
N ASN A 160 -17.86 -12.65 -18.50
CA ASN A 160 -18.17 -11.39 -19.19
C ASN A 160 -17.13 -10.94 -20.23
N GLU A 161 -15.91 -11.48 -20.24
CA GLU A 161 -14.85 -11.03 -21.16
C GLU A 161 -14.20 -12.19 -21.93
N GLY A 162 -14.71 -12.43 -23.15
CA GLY A 162 -13.96 -13.08 -24.22
C GLY A 162 -12.91 -12.17 -24.85
N ILE A 163 -12.26 -11.28 -24.09
CA ILE A 163 -11.20 -10.38 -24.58
C ILE A 163 -10.08 -10.30 -23.54
N THR A 164 -8.90 -10.74 -23.99
CA THR A 164 -7.57 -10.74 -23.36
C THR A 164 -7.23 -9.46 -22.58
N ILE A 165 -6.69 -9.59 -21.36
CA ILE A 165 -5.49 -8.88 -20.85
C ILE A 165 -5.03 -9.55 -19.54
N ALA A 166 -3.79 -10.03 -19.52
CA ALA A 166 -3.09 -10.45 -18.31
C ALA A 166 -2.90 -9.23 -17.40
N GLY A 167 -3.38 -9.29 -16.17
CA GLY A 167 -3.34 -8.16 -15.25
C GLY A 167 -3.13 -8.58 -13.80
N SER A 168 -1.89 -8.49 -13.35
CA SER A 168 -1.53 -8.46 -11.93
C SER A 168 -2.28 -7.31 -11.25
N PHE A 169 -3.09 -7.60 -10.22
CA PHE A 169 -3.82 -6.55 -9.50
C PHE A 169 -2.93 -5.85 -8.49
N ALA A 170 -2.32 -4.75 -8.94
CA ALA A 170 -2.13 -3.57 -8.12
C ALA A 170 -3.35 -2.66 -8.34
N MET A 171 -4.24 -2.53 -7.35
CA MET A 171 -5.34 -1.56 -7.41
C MET A 171 -4.98 -0.32 -6.58
N LEU A 172 -4.40 0.68 -7.24
CA LEU A 172 -5.08 1.94 -7.59
C LEU A 172 -4.06 2.88 -8.24
N LEU A 173 -4.40 3.31 -9.46
CA LEU A 173 -3.78 4.40 -10.22
C LEU A 173 -3.81 5.73 -9.45
#